data_AF-A0A3C1K7A5-F1
#
_entry.id   AF-A0A3C1K7A5-F1
#
_cell.length_a   1.000
_cell.length_b   1.000
_cell.length_c   1.000
_cell.angle_alpha   90.00
_cell.angle_beta   90.00
_cell.angle_gamma   90.00
#
_symmetry.space_group_name_H-M   'P 1'
#
loop_
_entity.id
_entity.type
_entity.pdbx_description
1 polymer ?
#
loop_
_entity_poly.entity_id
_entity_poly.type
_entity_poly.pdbx_seq_one_letter_code
_entity_poly.pdbx_strand_id
1 'polypeptide(L)'
;LLGPSAKQNTANLEALENMSWSKDEYDNLRAQFNAVACTPEFPGSYIIGRYAGFAFLNVYNDGIEPVQALLDYINDINSELSRKRNEFGLPTIEDIQALKDNINYNENE
;
A
#
# COMPACT_ATOMS: atom_id res chain seq x y z
N LEU A 1 31.21 0.36 23.16
CA LEU A 1 30.25 0.06 22.07
C LEU A 1 28.89 -0.16 22.70
N LEU A 2 27.87 0.61 22.30
CA LEU A 2 26.50 0.30 22.70
C LEU A 2 26.16 -1.08 22.10
N GLY A 3 25.71 -2.02 22.95
CA GLY A 3 25.43 -3.39 22.55
C GLY A 3 24.17 -3.52 21.67
N PRO A 4 23.57 -4.71 21.58
CA PRO A 4 22.36 -4.96 20.77
C PRO A 4 21.21 -3.97 21.01
N SER A 5 21.12 -3.35 22.18
CA SER A 5 20.12 -2.33 22.53
C SER A 5 20.20 -1.04 21.71
N ALA A 6 21.29 -0.80 20.97
CA ALA A 6 21.40 0.32 20.03
C ALA A 6 20.68 0.10 18.70
N LYS A 7 20.27 -1.13 18.39
CA LYS A 7 19.48 -1.46 17.20
C LYS A 7 18.04 -0.99 17.46
N GLN A 8 17.65 0.12 16.84
CA GLN A 8 16.33 0.72 16.99
C GLN A 8 15.65 0.83 15.63
N ASN A 9 14.32 0.77 15.60
CA ASN A 9 13.59 1.02 14.36
C ASN A 9 13.77 2.50 13.98
N THR A 10 14.29 2.76 12.79
CA THR A 10 14.52 4.11 12.27
C THR A 10 13.96 4.25 10.86
N ALA A 11 13.41 5.42 10.55
CA ALA A 11 12.95 5.74 9.21
C ALA A 11 14.10 6.19 8.28
N ASN A 12 15.28 6.48 8.84
CA ASN A 12 16.44 6.94 8.08
C ASN A 12 17.34 5.75 7.70
N LEU A 13 17.53 5.53 6.40
CA LEU A 13 18.35 4.43 5.87
C LEU A 13 19.81 4.54 6.30
N GLU A 14 20.41 5.73 6.28
CA GLU A 14 21.79 5.93 6.73
C GLU A 14 21.95 5.61 8.23
N ALA A 15 20.97 5.98 9.06
CA ALA A 15 20.97 5.64 10.48
C ALA A 15 20.82 4.13 10.69
N LEU A 16 19.97 3.47 9.90
CA LEU A 16 19.81 2.02 9.92
C LEU A 16 21.14 1.33 9.55
N GLU A 17 21.79 1.79 8.49
CA GLU A 17 23.05 1.22 7.98
C GLU A 17 24.21 1.35 8.98
N ASN A 18 24.21 2.42 9.79
CA ASN A 18 25.26 2.70 10.77
C ASN A 18 25.08 2.00 12.14
N MET A 19 24.02 1.21 12.34
CA MET A 19 23.85 0.44 13.59
C MET A 19 24.82 -0.75 13.65
N SER A 20 25.00 -1.31 14.85
CA SER A 20 25.94 -2.41 15.13
C SER A 20 25.45 -3.77 14.62
N TRP A 21 25.15 -3.87 13.33
CA TRP A 21 24.81 -5.11 12.64
C TRP A 21 26.07 -5.98 12.44
N SER A 22 25.88 -7.30 12.47
CA SER A 22 26.82 -8.17 11.79
C SER A 22 26.72 -7.95 10.27
N LYS A 23 27.76 -8.36 9.53
CA LYS A 23 27.74 -8.27 8.07
C LYS A 23 26.51 -9.01 7.49
N ASP A 24 26.24 -10.21 7.96
CA ASP A 24 25.13 -11.03 7.47
C ASP A 24 23.76 -10.39 7.78
N GLU A 25 23.60 -9.76 8.95
CA GLU A 25 22.37 -9.03 9.30
C GLU A 25 22.17 -7.83 8.35
N TYR A 26 23.23 -7.03 8.15
CA TYR A 26 23.20 -5.87 7.27
C TYR A 26 22.85 -6.26 5.82
N ASP A 27 23.52 -7.27 5.28
CA ASP A 27 23.32 -7.72 3.90
C ASP A 27 21.87 -8.19 3.69
N ASN A 28 21.30 -8.91 4.67
CA ASN A 28 19.89 -9.33 4.63
C ASN A 28 18.91 -8.16 4.78
N LEU A 29 19.19 -7.18 5.64
CA LEU A 29 18.37 -5.97 5.78
C LEU A 29 18.37 -5.17 4.47
N ARG A 30 19.55 -5.00 3.86
CA ARG A 30 19.67 -4.27 2.59
C ARG A 30 18.94 -4.99 1.46
N ALA A 31 19.02 -6.32 1.40
CA ALA A 31 18.28 -7.12 0.43
C ALA A 31 16.76 -6.93 0.58
N GLN A 32 16.24 -6.95 1.82
CA GLN A 32 14.82 -6.70 2.10
C GLN A 32 14.38 -5.29 1.68
N PHE A 33 15.17 -4.27 2.01
CA PHE A 33 14.88 -2.88 1.61
C PHE A 33 14.90 -2.67 0.10
N ASN A 34 15.77 -3.37 -0.63
CA ASN A 34 15.80 -3.28 -2.09
C ASN A 34 14.64 -4.06 -2.74
N ALA A 35 14.08 -5.06 -2.06
CA ALA A 35 13.00 -5.90 -2.57
C ALA A 35 11.59 -5.39 -2.19
N VAL A 36 11.48 -4.58 -1.13
CA VAL A 36 10.18 -4.12 -0.65
C VAL A 36 9.57 -3.09 -1.62
N ALA A 37 8.33 -3.36 -2.03
CA ALA A 37 7.48 -2.38 -2.70
C ALA A 37 6.40 -1.95 -1.71
N CYS A 38 6.37 -0.65 -1.42
CA CYS A 38 5.33 -0.08 -0.57
C CYS A 38 4.13 0.35 -1.42
N THR A 39 2.93 0.15 -0.88
CA THR A 39 1.74 0.80 -1.43
C THR A 39 1.89 2.32 -1.25
N PRO A 40 1.67 3.13 -2.30
CA PRO A 40 1.76 4.59 -2.16
C PRO A 40 0.71 5.10 -1.17
N GLU A 41 1.08 6.13 -0.41
CA GLU A 41 0.18 6.76 0.55
C GLU A 41 -0.63 7.87 -0.12
N PHE A 42 -1.95 7.84 0.07
CA PHE A 42 -2.90 8.84 -0.43
C PHE A 42 -4.19 8.80 0.41
N PRO A 43 -5.05 9.83 0.37
CA PRO A 43 -6.29 9.82 1.16
C PRO A 43 -7.12 8.55 0.94
N GLY A 44 -7.31 7.78 2.01
CA GLY A 44 -8.02 6.49 1.99
C GLY A 44 -7.14 5.25 1.82
N SER A 45 -5.83 5.37 1.56
CA SER A 45 -4.91 4.23 1.34
C SER A 45 -4.97 3.14 2.41
N TYR A 46 -5.20 3.53 3.67
CA TYR A 46 -5.34 2.62 4.81
C TYR A 46 -6.38 1.50 4.59
N ILE A 47 -7.40 1.74 3.76
CA ILE A 47 -8.48 0.79 3.51
C ILE A 47 -7.98 -0.46 2.76
N ILE A 48 -6.96 -0.29 1.92
CA ILE A 48 -6.35 -1.37 1.13
C ILE A 48 -5.77 -2.42 2.07
N GLY A 49 -4.92 -2.00 3.01
CA GLY A 49 -4.31 -2.91 3.99
C GLY A 49 -5.34 -3.56 4.91
N ARG A 50 -6.37 -2.81 5.34
CA ARG A 50 -7.46 -3.34 6.16
C ARG A 50 -8.20 -4.47 5.47
N TYR A 51 -8.70 -4.23 4.26
CA TYR A 51 -9.51 -5.21 3.56
C TYR A 51 -8.69 -6.35 2.95
N ALA A 52 -7.43 -6.13 2.58
CA ALA A 52 -6.51 -7.23 2.30
C ALA A 52 -6.33 -8.15 3.52
N GLY A 53 -6.21 -7.56 4.72
CA GLY A 53 -6.16 -8.33 5.98
C GLY A 53 -7.45 -9.10 6.25
N PHE A 54 -8.62 -8.50 5.99
CA PHE A 54 -9.91 -9.19 6.16
C PHE A 54 -10.08 -10.32 5.13
N ALA A 55 -9.69 -10.11 3.87
CA ALA A 55 -9.69 -11.18 2.87
C ALA A 55 -8.83 -12.38 3.31
N PHE A 56 -7.63 -12.12 3.83
CA PHE A 56 -6.77 -13.16 4.39
C PHE A 56 -7.46 -13.91 5.56
N LEU A 57 -8.07 -13.17 6.49
CA LEU A 57 -8.76 -13.77 7.64
C LEU A 57 -9.97 -14.60 7.21
N ASN A 58 -10.73 -14.18 6.20
CA ASN A 58 -11.86 -14.95 5.67
C ASN A 58 -11.39 -16.28 5.07
N VAL A 59 -10.28 -16.29 4.32
CA VAL A 59 -9.69 -17.53 3.80
C VAL A 59 -9.21 -18.42 4.94
N TYR A 60 -8.47 -17.85 5.89
CA TYR A 60 -7.83 -18.61 6.97
C TYR A 60 -8.84 -19.19 7.98
N ASN A 61 -9.83 -18.39 8.39
CA ASN A 61 -10.80 -18.79 9.42
C ASN A 61 -12.00 -19.53 8.82
N ASP A 62 -12.51 -19.05 7.68
CA ASP A 62 -13.81 -19.48 7.15
C ASP A 62 -13.70 -20.31 5.86
N GLY A 63 -12.48 -20.52 5.35
CA GLY A 63 -12.23 -21.34 4.16
C GLY A 63 -12.80 -20.76 2.87
N ILE A 64 -13.03 -19.44 2.82
CA ILE A 64 -13.48 -18.75 1.61
C ILE A 64 -12.45 -18.94 0.50
N GLU A 65 -12.92 -19.07 -0.74
CA GLU A 65 -12.03 -19.16 -1.90
C GLU A 65 -11.19 -17.86 -2.02
N PRO A 66 -9.86 -17.94 -2.14
CA PRO A 66 -8.99 -16.77 -2.08
C PRO A 66 -9.28 -15.67 -3.10
N VAL A 67 -9.61 -16.01 -4.34
CA VAL A 67 -9.94 -15.02 -5.37
C VAL A 67 -11.24 -14.30 -5.01
N GLN A 68 -12.27 -15.04 -4.60
CA GLN A 68 -13.54 -14.46 -4.15
C GLN A 68 -13.34 -13.53 -2.94
N ALA A 69 -12.59 -13.98 -1.93
CA ALA A 69 -12.31 -13.19 -0.73
C ALA A 69 -11.65 -11.85 -1.06
N LEU A 70 -10.79 -11.79 -2.08
CA LEU A 70 -10.19 -10.55 -2.56
C LEU A 70 -11.16 -9.69 -3.37
N LEU A 71 -11.90 -10.31 -4.30
CA LEU A 71 -12.83 -9.61 -5.19
C LEU A 71 -13.96 -8.93 -4.41
N ASP A 72 -14.45 -9.55 -3.34
CA ASP A 72 -15.57 -9.05 -2.53
C ASP A 72 -15.29 -7.65 -1.95
N TYR A 73 -14.03 -7.35 -1.64
CA TYR A 73 -13.66 -6.07 -1.06
C TYR A 73 -13.31 -4.97 -2.07
N ILE A 74 -13.20 -5.27 -3.36
CA ILE A 74 -12.78 -4.26 -4.37
C ILE A 74 -13.74 -3.06 -4.38
N ASN A 75 -15.05 -3.31 -4.31
CA ASN A 75 -16.06 -2.25 -4.33
C ASN A 75 -15.97 -1.37 -3.08
N ASP A 76 -15.77 -1.97 -1.91
CA ASP A 76 -15.65 -1.24 -0.64
C ASP A 76 -14.36 -0.41 -0.59
N ILE A 77 -13.25 -0.95 -1.12
CA ILE A 77 -12.00 -0.21 -1.30
C ILE A 77 -12.26 1.01 -2.18
N ASN A 78 -12.82 0.82 -3.37
CA ASN A 78 -13.06 1.90 -4.32
C ASN A 78 -13.99 2.98 -3.74
N SER A 79 -15.04 2.57 -3.03
CA SER A 79 -15.98 3.48 -2.36
C SER A 79 -15.26 4.35 -1.32
N GLU A 80 -14.43 3.76 -0.46
CA GLU A 80 -13.68 4.52 0.55
C GLU A 80 -12.65 5.45 -0.09
N LEU A 81 -11.96 5.01 -1.14
CA LEU A 81 -11.01 5.85 -1.86
C LEU A 81 -11.71 7.07 -2.49
N SER A 82 -12.82 6.87 -3.21
CA SER A 82 -13.59 7.98 -3.78
C SER A 82 -14.15 8.90 -2.71
N ARG A 83 -14.68 8.34 -1.61
CA ARG A 83 -15.19 9.11 -0.47
C ARG A 83 -14.11 10.00 0.15
N LYS A 84 -12.92 9.45 0.39
CA LYS A 84 -11.80 10.23 0.94
C LYS A 84 -11.28 11.27 -0.02
N ARG A 85 -11.16 10.96 -1.32
CA ARG A 85 -10.75 11.96 -2.31
C ARG A 85 -11.72 13.12 -2.38
N ASN A 86 -13.03 12.85 -2.33
CA ASN A 86 -14.07 13.88 -2.24
C ASN A 86 -13.95 14.75 -0.98
N GLU A 87 -13.71 14.16 0.21
CA GLU A 87 -13.51 14.92 1.46
C GLU A 87 -12.38 15.95 1.35
N PHE A 88 -11.33 15.65 0.57
CA PHE A 88 -10.17 16.52 0.37
C PHE A 88 -10.24 17.35 -0.93
N GLY A 89 -11.34 17.29 -1.68
CA GLY A 89 -11.48 18.01 -2.95
C GLY A 89 -10.52 17.53 -4.05
N LEU A 90 -10.16 16.25 -4.05
CA LEU A 90 -9.29 15.61 -5.05
C LEU A 90 -10.13 14.88 -6.11
N PRO A 91 -9.67 14.83 -7.38
CA PRO A 91 -10.41 14.15 -8.45
C PRO A 91 -10.65 12.67 -8.17
N THR A 92 -11.87 12.16 -8.32
CA THR A 92 -12.17 10.72 -8.16
C THR A 92 -11.88 9.92 -9.44
N ILE A 93 -12.14 8.61 -9.40
CA ILE A 93 -12.01 7.76 -10.58
C ILE A 93 -13.04 8.14 -11.65
N GLU A 94 -14.24 8.55 -11.24
CA GLU A 94 -15.30 9.03 -12.12
C GLU A 94 -14.89 10.34 -12.81
N ASP A 95 -14.29 11.28 -12.07
CA ASP A 95 -13.77 12.53 -12.64
C ASP A 95 -12.68 12.26 -13.68
N ILE A 96 -11.75 11.35 -13.37
CA ILE A 96 -10.67 10.96 -14.28
C ILE A 96 -11.22 10.29 -15.53
N GLN A 97 -12.25 9.44 -15.38
CA GLN A 97 -12.86 8.76 -16.53
C GLN A 97 -13.59 9.76 -17.43
N ALA A 98 -14.37 10.68 -16.86
CA ALA A 98 -15.05 11.73 -17.63
C ALA A 98 -14.05 12.61 -18.39
N LEU A 99 -12.90 12.93 -17.79
CA LEU A 99 -11.83 13.68 -18.47
C LEU A 99 -11.25 12.90 -19.66
N LYS A 100 -11.00 11.59 -19.51
CA LYS A 100 -10.49 10.75 -20.60
C LYS A 100 -11.48 10.63 -21.76
N ASP A 101 -12.76 10.45 -21.44
CA ASP A 101 -13.81 10.32 -22.45
C ASP A 101 -13.93 11.61 -23.28
N ASN A 102 -13.84 12.77 -22.62
CA ASN A 102 -13.83 14.06 -23.29
C ASN A 102 -12.58 14.27 -24.18
N ILE A 103 -11.39 13.86 -23.72
CA ILE A 103 -10.16 13.96 -24.53
C ILE A 103 -10.29 13.07 -25.77
N ASN A 104 -10.70 11.82 -25.59
CA ASN A 104 -10.86 10.87 -26.69
C ASN A 104 -11.92 11.35 -27.70
N TYR A 105 -13.00 11.98 -27.26
CA TYR A 105 -13.98 12.58 -28.15
C TYR A 105 -13.34 13.65 -29.06
N ASN A 106 -12.55 14.56 -28.48
CA ASN A 106 -11.93 15.68 -29.21
C ASN A 106 -10.78 15.25 -30.14
N GLU A 107 -10.14 14.10 -29.91
CA GLU A 107 -9.10 13.57 -30.82
C GLU A 107 -9.68 12.86 -32.06
N ASN A 108 -10.98 12.55 -32.04
CA ASN A 108 -11.69 11.89 -33.14
C ASN A 108 -12.55 12.86 -33.98
N GLU A 109 -12.52 14.16 -33.69
CA GLU A 109 -13.05 15.25 -34.53
C GLU A 109 -11.93 15.95 -35.32
#